data_AF-A0A6G7GND4-F1
#
_entry.id   AF-A0A6G7GND4-F1
#
_cell.length_a   1.000
_cell.length_b   1.000
_cell.length_c   1.000
_cell.angle_alpha   90.00
_cell.angle_beta   90.00
_cell.angle_gamma   90.00
#
_symmetry.space_group_name_H-M   'P 1'
#
loop_
_entity.id
_entity.type
_entity.pdbx_description
1 polymer ?
#
loop_
_entity_poly.entity_id
_entity_poly.type
_entity_poly.pdbx_seq_one_letter_code
_entity_poly.pdbx_strand_id
1 'polypeptide(L)'
;MDEEKYLFHEYYNNRCKNDKSGFFKRPVIRKAYFIGAYAKAVILSSWHSEVSKKNKTFKTWLSNQIINYRNLDRIFEMAFRFEQKLKLRIKNDSEVRKLAHEITAFNISGISSAKISYAFVAGFDDYGKFVSENATEINTGNNNSLKEGGRNNE
;
A
#
# COMPACT_ATOMS: atom_id res chain seq x y z
N MET A 1 -23.15 14.30 4.00
CA MET A 1 -21.79 14.86 4.09
C MET A 1 -20.93 13.85 3.39
N ASP A 2 -20.61 14.10 2.13
CA ASP A 2 -19.89 13.13 1.29
C ASP A 2 -18.46 13.05 1.81
N GLU A 3 -18.06 11.88 2.33
CA GLU A 3 -16.68 11.61 2.74
C GLU A 3 -15.78 11.86 1.53
N GLU A 4 -14.90 12.86 1.64
CA GLU A 4 -13.95 13.23 0.60
C GLU A 4 -12.99 12.05 0.42
N LYS A 5 -13.24 11.23 -0.59
CA LYS A 5 -12.50 9.98 -0.80
C LYS A 5 -11.13 10.29 -1.38
N TYR A 6 -10.13 10.49 -0.54
CA TYR A 6 -8.74 10.64 -0.96
C TYR A 6 -8.24 9.38 -1.69
N LEU A 7 -7.72 9.58 -2.90
CA LEU A 7 -7.26 8.51 -3.79
C LEU A 7 -5.73 8.44 -3.80
N PHE A 8 -5.17 7.25 -3.65
CA PHE A 8 -3.70 7.08 -3.66
C PHE A 8 -3.09 7.51 -5.01
N HIS A 9 -3.86 7.41 -6.09
CA HIS A 9 -3.43 7.83 -7.41
C HIS A 9 -2.99 9.31 -7.48
N GLU A 10 -3.44 10.16 -6.55
CA GLU A 10 -2.99 11.56 -6.48
C GLU A 10 -1.50 11.70 -6.14
N TYR A 11 -0.96 10.83 -5.28
CA TYR A 11 0.49 10.81 -4.98
C TYR A 11 1.29 10.45 -6.23
N TYR A 12 0.81 9.47 -6.99
CA TYR A 12 1.40 9.12 -8.27
C TYR A 12 1.33 10.28 -9.29
N ASN A 13 0.19 10.97 -9.36
CA ASN A 13 0.03 12.13 -10.24
C ASN A 13 0.97 13.27 -9.85
N ASN A 14 1.15 13.52 -8.55
CA ASN A 14 2.11 14.50 -8.05
C ASN A 14 3.56 14.13 -8.38
N ARG A 15 3.93 12.85 -8.25
CA ARG A 15 5.23 12.34 -8.72
C ARG A 15 5.42 12.60 -10.22
N CYS A 16 4.40 12.31 -11.04
CA CYS A 16 4.45 12.54 -12.48
C CYS A 16 4.55 14.02 -12.88
N LYS A 17 3.88 14.92 -12.15
CA LYS A 17 3.96 16.38 -12.37
C LYS A 17 5.35 16.93 -12.03
N ASN A 18 5.96 16.45 -10.95
CA ASN A 18 7.27 16.90 -10.48
C ASN A 18 8.44 16.26 -11.24
N ASP A 19 8.18 15.16 -11.94
CA ASP A 19 9.18 14.44 -12.73
C ASP A 19 9.34 15.02 -14.14
N LYS A 20 10.35 15.89 -14.29
CA LYS A 20 10.72 16.47 -15.59
C LYS A 20 11.29 15.46 -16.59
N SER A 21 11.71 14.28 -16.12
CA SER A 21 12.37 13.26 -16.96
C SER A 21 11.42 12.22 -17.56
N GLY A 22 10.14 12.22 -17.15
CA GLY A 22 9.17 11.19 -17.51
C GLY A 22 9.51 9.79 -16.99
N PHE A 23 10.40 9.70 -16.01
CA PHE A 23 10.76 8.49 -15.27
C PHE A 23 9.52 7.72 -14.77
N PHE A 24 8.62 8.34 -14.01
CA PHE A 24 7.44 7.68 -13.43
C PHE A 24 6.39 7.27 -14.46
N LYS A 25 6.40 7.91 -15.64
CA LYS A 25 5.50 7.56 -16.76
C LYS A 25 5.91 6.26 -17.44
N ARG A 26 7.12 5.74 -17.22
CA ARG A 26 7.59 4.49 -17.83
C ARG A 26 6.81 3.30 -17.25
N PRO A 27 6.26 2.38 -18.08
CA PRO A 27 5.42 1.28 -17.62
C PRO A 27 6.00 0.44 -16.48
N VAL A 28 7.25 0.00 -16.58
CA VAL A 28 7.90 -0.80 -15.51
C VAL A 28 8.12 0.00 -14.22
N ILE A 29 8.41 1.30 -14.32
CA ILE A 29 8.61 2.18 -13.17
C ILE A 29 7.27 2.40 -12.46
N ARG A 30 6.23 2.71 -13.25
CA ARG A 30 4.85 2.82 -12.78
C ARG A 30 4.40 1.53 -12.08
N LYS A 31 4.66 0.36 -12.70
CA LYS A 31 4.34 -0.95 -12.10
C LYS A 31 5.06 -1.15 -10.77
N ALA A 32 6.38 -0.91 -10.73
CA ALA A 32 7.17 -1.05 -9.52
C ALA A 32 6.64 -0.15 -8.39
N TYR A 33 6.28 1.09 -8.71
CA TYR A 33 5.68 2.04 -7.78
C TYR A 33 4.39 1.49 -7.15
N PHE A 34 3.43 1.05 -7.96
CA PHE A 34 2.17 0.53 -7.44
C PHE A 34 2.30 -0.80 -6.70
N ILE A 35 3.23 -1.68 -7.11
CA ILE A 35 3.53 -2.90 -6.36
C ILE A 35 4.15 -2.56 -5.00
N GLY A 36 5.03 -1.56 -4.93
CA GLY A 36 5.58 -1.07 -3.66
C GLY A 36 4.50 -0.53 -2.72
N ALA A 37 3.59 0.29 -3.25
CA ALA A 37 2.44 0.80 -2.51
C ALA A 37 1.53 -0.35 -2.02
N TYR A 38 1.22 -1.32 -2.87
CA TYR A 38 0.39 -2.47 -2.51
C TYR A 38 1.06 -3.36 -1.44
N ALA A 39 2.37 -3.58 -1.54
CA ALA A 39 3.12 -4.31 -0.52
C ALA A 39 3.04 -3.59 0.85
N LYS A 40 3.13 -2.26 0.86
CA LYS A 40 2.92 -1.47 2.08
C LYS A 40 1.50 -1.63 2.62
N ALA A 41 0.49 -1.57 1.76
CA ALA A 41 -0.92 -1.77 2.13
C ALA A 41 -1.15 -3.10 2.83
N VAL A 42 -0.67 -4.21 2.25
CA VAL A 42 -0.77 -5.55 2.86
C VAL A 42 -0.07 -5.60 4.21
N ILE A 43 1.11 -4.99 4.34
CA ILE A 43 1.82 -4.92 5.63
C ILE A 43 1.00 -4.14 6.66
N LEU A 44 0.53 -2.94 6.33
CA LEU A 44 -0.20 -2.09 7.29
C LEU A 44 -1.53 -2.72 7.70
N SER A 45 -2.34 -3.19 6.75
CA SER A 45 -3.63 -3.82 7.06
C SER A 45 -3.49 -5.11 7.87
N SER A 46 -2.36 -5.81 7.75
CA SER A 46 -2.10 -7.00 8.57
C SER A 46 -1.91 -6.72 10.06
N TRP A 47 -1.62 -5.47 10.48
CA TRP A 47 -1.55 -5.14 11.92
C TRP A 47 -2.91 -5.29 12.60
N HIS A 48 -3.99 -5.08 11.85
CA HIS A 48 -5.36 -5.14 12.32
C HIS A 48 -6.06 -6.47 11.98
N SER A 49 -5.34 -7.44 11.41
CA SER A 49 -5.91 -8.76 11.09
C SER A 49 -6.16 -9.56 12.36
N GLU A 50 -7.37 -10.10 12.49
CA GLU A 50 -7.74 -11.05 13.55
C GLU A 50 -6.97 -12.37 13.44
N VAL A 51 -6.53 -12.75 12.23
CA VAL A 51 -5.90 -14.04 11.92
C VAL A 51 -4.39 -14.03 12.19
N SER A 52 -3.71 -12.90 12.01
CA SER A 52 -2.28 -12.77 12.30
C SER A 52 -1.93 -11.32 12.64
N LYS A 53 -1.93 -10.99 13.92
CA LYS A 53 -1.49 -9.67 14.40
C LYS A 53 0.00 -9.49 14.06
N LYS A 54 0.33 -8.40 13.35
CA LYS A 54 1.70 -7.93 13.03
C LYS A 54 2.47 -8.71 11.96
N ASN A 55 1.82 -9.33 10.97
CA ASN A 55 2.43 -10.19 9.91
C ASN A 55 3.92 -9.95 9.64
N LYS A 56 4.78 -10.54 10.49
CA LYS A 56 6.22 -10.47 10.34
C LYS A 56 6.63 -11.31 9.13
N THR A 57 5.86 -12.34 8.80
CA THR A 57 6.16 -13.30 7.73
C THR A 57 6.25 -12.63 6.35
N PHE A 58 5.25 -11.85 5.94
CA PHE A 58 5.32 -11.16 4.64
C PHE A 58 6.40 -10.08 4.63
N LYS A 59 6.52 -9.29 5.72
CA LYS A 59 7.57 -8.27 5.83
C LYS A 59 8.98 -8.88 5.75
N THR A 60 9.24 -9.96 6.48
CA THR A 60 10.51 -10.69 6.46
C THR A 60 10.74 -11.37 5.11
N TRP A 61 9.69 -11.93 4.50
CA TRP A 61 9.81 -12.50 3.16
C TRP A 61 10.21 -11.42 2.15
N LEU A 62 9.54 -10.26 2.18
CA LEU A 62 9.79 -9.13 1.28
C LEU A 62 11.20 -8.54 1.46
N SER A 63 11.69 -8.42 2.70
CA SER A 63 13.05 -7.89 2.96
C SER A 63 14.16 -8.76 2.38
N ASN A 64 13.89 -10.04 2.10
CA ASN A 64 14.82 -10.96 1.48
C ASN A 64 14.69 -11.01 -0.06
N GLN A 65 13.80 -10.20 -0.64
CA GLN A 65 13.59 -10.18 -2.09
C GLN A 65 14.47 -9.14 -2.77
N ILE A 66 15.04 -9.53 -3.92
CA ILE A 66 15.66 -8.56 -4.83
C ILE A 66 14.55 -7.86 -5.60
N ILE A 67 14.51 -6.53 -5.53
CA ILE A 67 13.55 -5.73 -6.29
C ILE A 67 14.12 -5.49 -7.69
N ASN A 68 13.58 -6.20 -8.69
CA ASN A 68 13.95 -6.04 -10.10
C ASN A 68 12.79 -6.49 -10.98
N TYR A 69 12.88 -6.24 -12.29
CA TYR A 69 11.80 -6.56 -13.24
C TYR A 69 11.28 -8.00 -13.12
N ARG A 70 12.19 -8.98 -13.06
CA ARG A 70 11.84 -10.41 -13.01
C ARG A 70 11.08 -10.81 -11.75
N ASN A 71 11.27 -10.07 -10.66
CA ASN A 71 10.70 -10.39 -9.35
C ASN A 71 9.46 -9.56 -9.00
N LEU A 72 9.14 -8.51 -9.77
CA LEU A 72 7.98 -7.65 -9.48
C LEU A 72 6.68 -8.44 -9.44
N ASP A 73 6.43 -9.30 -10.44
CA ASP A 73 5.22 -10.12 -10.50
C ASP A 73 5.13 -11.10 -9.33
N ARG A 74 6.24 -11.75 -8.99
CA ARG A 74 6.31 -12.64 -7.82
C ARG A 74 6.01 -11.90 -6.52
N ILE A 75 6.51 -10.66 -6.36
CA ILE A 75 6.21 -9.84 -5.19
C ILE A 75 4.73 -9.49 -5.13
N PHE A 76 4.12 -9.10 -6.26
CA PHE A 76 2.69 -8.83 -6.35
C PHE A 76 1.86 -10.06 -5.99
N GLU A 77 2.15 -11.22 -6.59
CA GLU A 77 1.45 -12.48 -6.32
C GLU A 77 1.54 -12.88 -4.84
N MET A 78 2.72 -12.72 -4.23
CA MET A 78 2.90 -13.02 -2.82
C MET A 78 2.15 -12.05 -1.92
N ALA A 79 2.14 -10.75 -2.23
CA ALA A 79 1.31 -9.77 -1.53
C ALA A 79 -0.18 -10.15 -1.60
N PHE A 80 -0.66 -10.52 -2.80
CA PHE A 80 -2.03 -10.97 -3.01
C PHE A 80 -2.37 -12.24 -2.21
N ARG A 81 -1.48 -13.25 -2.23
CA ARG A 81 -1.67 -14.48 -1.43
C ARG A 81 -1.78 -14.16 0.06
N PHE A 82 -0.95 -13.27 0.59
CA PHE A 82 -1.01 -12.88 2.00
C PHE A 82 -2.27 -12.11 2.33
N GLU A 83 -2.72 -11.23 1.44
CA GLU A 83 -3.98 -10.54 1.61
C GLU A 83 -5.15 -11.52 1.75
N GLN A 84 -5.26 -12.48 0.81
CA GLN A 84 -6.32 -13.48 0.83
C GLN A 84 -6.23 -14.37 2.07
N LYS A 85 -5.03 -14.88 2.37
CA LYS A 85 -4.79 -15.76 3.51
C LYS A 85 -5.16 -15.12 4.84
N LEU A 86 -4.92 -13.82 4.99
CA LEU A 86 -5.18 -13.08 6.22
C LEU A 86 -6.55 -12.37 6.24
N LYS A 87 -7.36 -12.56 5.19
CA LYS A 87 -8.68 -11.93 5.00
C LYS A 87 -8.63 -10.42 5.23
N LEU A 88 -7.57 -9.76 4.74
CA LEU A 88 -7.38 -8.33 4.98
C LEU A 88 -8.48 -7.54 4.28
N ARG A 89 -9.25 -6.76 5.05
CA ARG A 89 -10.21 -5.79 4.51
C ARG A 89 -9.49 -4.48 4.20
N ILE A 90 -8.81 -4.44 3.05
CA ILE A 90 -8.16 -3.22 2.57
C ILE A 90 -9.24 -2.33 1.89
N LYS A 91 -10.01 -1.56 2.70
CA LYS A 91 -11.28 -0.90 2.34
C LYS A 91 -11.15 0.24 1.31
N ASN A 92 -10.04 0.98 1.28
CA ASN A 92 -9.78 2.05 0.28
C ASN A 92 -8.83 1.58 -0.84
N ASP A 93 -8.42 0.31 -0.81
CA ASP A 93 -7.17 -0.15 -1.45
C ASP A 93 -7.40 -1.20 -2.53
N SER A 94 -8.66 -1.37 -2.94
CA SER A 94 -8.93 -1.95 -4.26
C SER A 94 -8.27 -1.12 -5.36
N GLU A 95 -8.09 0.19 -5.14
CA GLU A 95 -7.44 1.10 -6.09
C GLU A 95 -5.98 0.72 -6.31
N VAL A 96 -5.15 0.63 -5.26
CA VAL A 96 -3.72 0.33 -5.40
C VAL A 96 -3.49 -1.06 -5.96
N ARG A 97 -4.33 -2.04 -5.58
CA ARG A 97 -4.30 -3.38 -6.16
C ARG A 97 -4.66 -3.38 -7.64
N LYS A 98 -5.74 -2.69 -8.03
CA LYS A 98 -6.14 -2.52 -9.43
C LYS A 98 -5.02 -1.85 -10.23
N LEU A 99 -4.47 -0.74 -9.71
CA LEU A 99 -3.36 -0.02 -10.32
C LEU A 99 -2.10 -0.88 -10.48
N ALA A 100 -1.80 -1.76 -9.51
CA ALA A 100 -0.68 -2.69 -9.61
C ALA A 100 -0.93 -3.80 -10.63
N HIS A 101 -2.17 -4.29 -10.73
CA HIS A 101 -2.57 -5.37 -11.63
C HIS A 101 -2.76 -4.91 -13.09
N GLU A 102 -3.29 -3.71 -13.32
CA GLU A 102 -3.64 -3.17 -14.65
C GLU A 102 -2.41 -2.84 -15.51
N ILE A 103 -1.21 -2.77 -14.92
CA ILE A 103 -0.01 -2.41 -15.66
C ILE A 103 0.68 -3.66 -16.22
N THR A 104 0.40 -3.94 -17.48
CA THR A 104 1.23 -4.81 -18.32
C THR A 104 2.54 -4.09 -18.64
N ALA A 105 3.56 -4.34 -17.80
CA ALA A 105 4.92 -3.89 -18.09
C ALA A 105 5.60 -4.92 -19.00
N PHE A 106 5.92 -4.52 -20.22
CA PHE A 106 6.89 -5.23 -21.05
C PHE A 106 8.31 -4.90 -20.57
N ASN A 107 9.25 -5.82 -20.81
CA ASN A 107 10.65 -5.60 -20.46
C ASN A 107 11.23 -4.56 -21.42
N ILE A 108 11.17 -3.28 -21.04
CA ILE A 108 11.76 -2.20 -21.84
C ILE A 108 13.26 -2.21 -21.58
N SER A 109 14.05 -2.40 -22.63
CA SER A 109 15.51 -2.36 -22.55
C SER A 109 16.01 -1.04 -21.94
N GLY A 110 17.11 -1.09 -21.18
CA GLY A 110 17.77 0.10 -20.64
C GLY A 110 17.24 0.63 -19.29
N ILE A 111 16.33 -0.07 -18.61
CA ILE A 111 15.92 0.27 -17.24
C ILE A 111 16.67 -0.61 -16.26
N SER A 112 17.54 0.00 -15.46
CA SER A 112 18.34 -0.71 -14.45
C SER A 112 17.51 -1.17 -13.26
N SER A 113 17.92 -2.26 -12.61
CA SER A 113 17.29 -2.74 -11.37
C SER A 113 17.25 -1.66 -10.29
N ALA A 114 18.28 -0.81 -10.19
CA ALA A 114 18.31 0.31 -9.24
C ALA A 114 17.15 1.30 -9.44
N LYS A 115 16.81 1.62 -10.69
CA LYS A 115 15.66 2.47 -11.03
C LYS A 115 14.33 1.83 -10.62
N ILE A 116 14.21 0.52 -10.83
CA ILE A 116 13.04 -0.26 -10.43
C ILE A 116 12.89 -0.29 -8.91
N SER A 117 13.98 -0.60 -8.19
CA SER A 117 14.01 -0.59 -6.72
C SER A 117 13.64 0.79 -6.16
N TYR A 118 14.19 1.86 -6.73
CA TYR A 118 13.88 3.22 -6.32
C TYR A 118 12.37 3.51 -6.46
N ALA A 119 11.78 3.18 -7.60
CA ALA A 119 10.36 3.39 -7.84
C ALA A 119 9.48 2.59 -6.87
N PHE A 120 9.85 1.33 -6.60
CA PHE A 120 9.19 0.49 -5.62
C PHE A 120 9.21 1.12 -4.23
N VAL A 121 10.37 1.55 -3.76
CA VAL A 121 10.51 2.20 -2.44
C VAL A 121 9.72 3.50 -2.40
N ALA A 122 9.75 4.31 -3.46
CA ALA A 122 8.95 5.52 -3.54
C ALA A 122 7.45 5.25 -3.36
N GLY A 123 6.90 4.23 -4.03
CA GLY A 123 5.50 3.85 -3.84
C GLY A 123 5.20 3.28 -2.46
N PHE A 124 6.14 2.51 -1.90
CA PHE A 124 6.04 1.98 -0.54
C PHE A 124 5.97 3.08 0.52
N ASP A 125 6.80 4.11 0.39
CA ASP A 125 6.87 5.24 1.31
C ASP A 125 5.69 6.19 1.13
N ASP A 126 5.34 6.52 -0.12
CA ASP A 126 4.20 7.39 -0.44
C ASP A 126 2.89 6.80 0.09
N TYR A 127 2.71 5.48 -0.02
CA TYR A 127 1.53 4.84 0.56
C TYR A 127 1.55 4.90 2.09
N GLY A 128 2.72 4.79 2.73
CA GLY A 128 2.85 5.02 4.17
C GLY A 128 2.39 6.41 4.59
N LYS A 129 2.76 7.44 3.81
CA LYS A 129 2.32 8.83 4.01
C LYS A 129 0.83 9.00 3.80
N PHE A 130 0.30 8.46 2.71
CA PHE A 130 -1.13 8.45 2.41
C PHE A 130 -1.93 7.92 3.59
N VAL A 131 -1.56 6.76 4.14
CA VAL A 131 -2.26 6.22 5.32
C VAL A 131 -2.12 7.14 6.53
N SER A 132 -0.94 7.71 6.82
CA SER A 132 -0.78 8.59 7.98
C SER A 132 -1.55 9.90 7.87
N GLU A 133 -1.61 10.49 6.68
CA GLU A 133 -2.30 11.76 6.41
C GLU A 133 -3.83 11.57 6.43
N ASN A 134 -4.31 10.36 6.11
CA ASN A 134 -5.73 10.00 6.09
C ASN A 134 -6.20 9.22 7.34
N ALA A 135 -5.31 8.88 8.28
CA ALA A 135 -5.65 8.12 9.49
C ALA A 135 -6.45 8.94 10.52
N THR A 136 -6.39 10.27 10.47
CA THR A 136 -7.08 11.18 11.40
C THR A 136 -8.60 11.13 11.29
N GLU A 137 -9.18 10.64 10.19
CA GLU A 137 -10.64 10.56 10.03
C GLU A 137 -11.24 9.23 10.53
N ILE A 138 -10.43 8.19 10.73
CA ILE A 138 -10.93 6.85 11.13
C ILE A 138 -11.07 6.71 12.66
N ASN A 139 -10.39 7.54 13.45
CA ASN A 139 -10.41 7.43 14.93
C ASN A 139 -11.48 8.28 15.64
N THR A 140 -12.22 9.14 14.94
CA THR A 140 -13.21 10.04 15.56
C THR A 140 -14.63 9.44 15.65
N GLY A 141 -14.80 8.16 15.30
CA GLY A 141 -16.11 7.49 15.30
C GLY A 141 -16.42 6.56 16.48
N ASN A 142 -15.47 6.29 17.39
CA ASN A 142 -15.61 5.19 18.36
C ASN A 142 -15.52 5.57 19.85
N ASN A 143 -15.58 6.86 20.20
CA ASN A 143 -15.52 7.30 21.61
C ASN A 143 -16.84 7.90 22.11
N ASN A 144 -17.96 7.20 21.95
CA ASN A 144 -19.20 7.55 22.66
C ASN A 144 -20.02 6.31 23.04
N SER A 145 -19.47 5.49 23.93
CA SER A 145 -20.25 4.59 24.78
C SER A 145 -19.35 3.93 25.82
N LEU A 146 -18.96 4.65 26.87
CA LEU A 146 -18.41 4.08 28.12
C LEU A 146 -18.25 5.15 29.23
N LYS A 147 -19.34 5.83 29.57
CA LYS A 147 -19.63 6.48 30.87
C LYS A 147 -21.17 6.54 30.91
N GLU A 148 -21.93 6.04 31.88
CA GLU A 148 -21.72 5.98 33.32
C GLU A 148 -22.40 4.72 33.88
N GLY A 149 -21.65 3.93 34.65
CA GLY A 149 -22.19 2.89 35.53
C GLY A 149 -21.44 2.99 36.84
N GLY A 150 -22.00 3.71 37.81
CA GLY A 150 -21.32 3.99 39.06
C GLY A 150 -22.21 4.62 40.13
N ARG A 151 -22.89 3.74 40.88
CA ARG A 151 -23.29 3.84 42.30
C ARG A 151 -24.33 4.89 42.70
N ASN A 152 -25.37 4.42 43.39
CA ASN A 152 -25.69 4.90 44.73
C ASN A 152 -26.00 3.70 45.63
N ASN A 153 -25.36 3.71 46.79
CA ASN A 153 -25.41 2.71 47.85
C ASN A 153 -26.72 2.83 48.67
N GLU A 154 -27.18 1.70 49.22
CA GLU A 154 -27.94 1.66 50.49
C GLU A 154 -27.04 1.97 51.68
#